data_AF-A0A4Y9S8K5-F1
#
_entry.id   AF-A0A4Y9S8K5-F1
#
_cell.length_a   1.000
_cell.length_b   1.000
_cell.length_c   1.000
_cell.angle_alpha   90.00
_cell.angle_beta   90.00
_cell.angle_gamma   90.00
#
_symmetry.space_group_name_H-M   'P 1'
#
loop_
_entity.id
_entity.type
_entity.pdbx_description
1 polymer ?
#
loop_
_entity_poly.entity_id
_entity_poly.type
_entity_poly.pdbx_seq_one_letter_code
_entity_poly.pdbx_strand_id
1 'polypeptide(L)'
;MTQIADGEVLYRYAKPAAFPEGQEGIPLSIFNDKEMSCDWRKLQEKPETSLHVKNGKSVIVSIQVCDAIRNPVNPKQTNTMVVEWKQEIVHDPLVEDPDNPFTPNEAHSLIKGKKKAAVLDALRENSTVHSVVA
;
A
#
# COMPACT_ATOMS: atom_id res chain seq x y z
N MET A 1 8.09 -12.42 9.84
CA MET A 1 7.05 -11.41 9.56
C MET A 1 6.58 -10.80 10.85
N THR A 2 6.51 -9.47 10.94
CA THR A 2 6.09 -8.73 12.13
C THR A 2 4.87 -7.89 11.80
N GLN A 3 3.86 -7.83 12.66
CA GLN A 3 2.71 -6.95 12.45
C GLN A 3 3.16 -5.49 12.52
N ILE A 4 2.81 -4.71 11.50
CA ILE A 4 3.06 -3.27 11.48
C ILE A 4 1.93 -2.60 12.27
N ALA A 5 2.30 -1.76 13.23
CA ALA A 5 1.35 -1.09 14.11
C ALA A 5 0.57 0.01 13.37
N ASP A 6 -0.58 0.39 13.93
CA ASP A 6 -1.32 1.55 13.46
C ASP A 6 -0.53 2.84 13.72
N GLY A 7 -0.72 3.85 12.87
CA GLY A 7 0.04 5.10 12.84
C GLY A 7 1.30 5.06 11.96
N GLU A 8 1.79 3.86 11.64
CA GLU A 8 2.92 3.66 10.71
C GLU A 8 2.53 4.03 9.26
N VAL A 9 3.52 4.31 8.43
CA VAL A 9 3.31 4.69 7.02
C VAL A 9 3.96 3.67 6.09
N LEU A 10 3.23 3.26 5.06
CA LEU A 10 3.71 2.41 3.99
C LEU A 10 3.75 3.18 2.67
N TYR A 11 4.73 2.88 1.82
CA TYR A 11 4.86 3.45 0.49
C TYR A 11 4.47 2.43 -0.56
N ARG A 12 3.55 2.79 -1.43
CA ARG A 12 3.21 2.03 -2.62
C ARG A 12 3.62 2.80 -3.87
N TYR A 13 4.27 2.11 -4.79
CA TYR A 13 4.78 2.70 -6.02
C TYR A 13 3.89 2.33 -7.20
N ALA A 14 3.51 3.32 -7.98
CA ALA A 14 2.66 3.17 -9.15
C ALA A 14 3.27 3.88 -10.37
N LYS A 15 2.95 3.36 -11.56
CA LYS A 15 3.27 4.06 -12.81
C LYS A 15 2.34 5.26 -12.96
N PRO A 16 2.80 6.39 -13.55
CA PRO A 16 1.94 7.53 -13.86
C PRO A 16 0.67 7.16 -14.62
N ALA A 17 0.76 6.21 -15.58
CA ALA A 17 -0.39 5.74 -16.35
C ALA A 17 -1.52 5.09 -15.52
N ALA A 18 -1.26 4.74 -14.26
CA ALA A 18 -2.31 4.28 -13.35
C ALA A 18 -3.20 5.42 -12.85
N PHE A 19 -2.81 6.68 -13.06
CA PHE A 19 -3.52 7.91 -12.70
C PHE A 19 -3.92 8.67 -13.98
N PRO A 20 -5.11 8.39 -14.54
CA PRO A 20 -5.61 9.07 -15.74
C PRO A 20 -5.74 10.58 -15.51
N GLU A 21 -5.48 11.36 -16.57
CA GLU A 21 -5.68 12.81 -16.54
C GLU A 21 -7.14 13.17 -16.20
N GLY A 22 -7.32 14.21 -15.39
CA GLY A 22 -8.64 14.69 -14.96
C GLY A 22 -9.32 13.84 -13.90
N GLN A 23 -8.71 12.75 -13.43
CA GLN A 23 -9.27 11.98 -12.31
C GLN A 23 -9.10 12.73 -10.99
N GLU A 24 -10.21 12.92 -10.27
CA GLU A 24 -10.18 13.43 -8.90
C GLU A 24 -9.78 12.30 -7.93
N GLY A 25 -8.69 12.50 -7.19
CA GLY A 25 -8.23 11.59 -6.15
C GLY A 25 -7.52 10.33 -6.64
N ILE A 26 -7.16 9.45 -5.69
CA ILE A 26 -6.36 8.26 -5.93
C ILE A 26 -7.23 7.15 -6.58
N PRO A 27 -6.84 6.60 -7.75
CA PRO A 27 -7.57 5.50 -8.39
C PRO A 27 -7.60 4.26 -7.50
N LEU A 28 -8.80 3.72 -7.24
CA LEU A 28 -8.95 2.51 -6.42
C LEU A 28 -8.27 1.28 -7.04
N SER A 29 -8.11 1.26 -8.36
CA SER A 29 -7.45 0.17 -9.09
C SER A 29 -6.03 -0.09 -8.59
N ILE A 30 -5.35 0.93 -8.08
CA ILE A 30 -4.02 0.75 -7.53
C ILE A 30 -4.03 -0.04 -6.23
N PHE A 31 -5.15 -0.27 -5.55
CA PHE A 31 -5.19 -0.96 -4.27
C PHE A 31 -5.76 -2.38 -4.34
N ASN A 32 -6.05 -2.90 -5.54
CA ASN A 32 -6.81 -4.13 -5.73
C ASN A 32 -6.04 -5.44 -5.49
N ASP A 33 -4.73 -5.37 -5.29
CA ASP A 33 -3.90 -6.55 -5.08
C ASP A 33 -4.27 -7.26 -3.76
N LYS A 34 -4.55 -8.57 -3.82
CA LYS A 34 -4.82 -9.37 -2.61
C LYS A 34 -3.64 -9.32 -1.64
N GLU A 35 -2.43 -9.39 -2.18
CA GLU A 35 -1.17 -9.22 -1.47
C GLU A 35 -0.48 -7.98 -2.00
N MET A 36 -0.84 -6.85 -1.41
CA MET A 36 -0.38 -5.55 -1.86
C MET A 36 1.01 -5.26 -1.30
N SER A 37 2.02 -5.35 -2.16
CA SER A 37 3.41 -4.98 -1.86
C SER A 37 3.56 -3.47 -1.65
N CYS A 38 4.27 -3.13 -0.59
CA CYS A 38 4.62 -1.78 -0.15
C CYS A 38 6.03 -1.79 0.48
N ASP A 39 6.60 -0.61 0.71
CA ASP A 39 7.78 -0.43 1.56
C ASP A 39 7.40 0.27 2.87
N TRP A 40 7.90 -0.21 4.01
CA TRP A 40 7.68 0.45 5.29
C TRP A 40 8.57 1.68 5.41
N ARG A 41 7.95 2.86 5.61
CA ARG A 41 8.65 4.14 5.78
C ARG A 41 9.78 4.09 6.82
N LYS A 42 9.58 3.33 7.90
CA LYS A 42 10.57 3.19 8.97
C LYS A 42 11.92 2.66 8.49
N LEU A 43 11.92 1.89 7.40
CA LEU A 43 13.12 1.28 6.80
C LEU A 43 13.46 1.89 5.43
N GLN A 44 12.52 2.61 4.79
CA GLN A 44 12.71 3.34 3.54
C GLN A 44 12.38 4.83 3.72
N GLU A 45 13.28 5.61 4.34
CA GLU A 45 13.01 7.03 4.62
C GLU A 45 12.88 7.90 3.37
N LYS A 46 13.56 7.51 2.28
CA LYS A 46 13.63 8.23 1.01
C LYS A 46 12.97 7.41 -0.10
N PRO A 47 11.63 7.37 -0.20
CA PRO A 47 10.95 6.52 -1.17
C PRO A 47 11.29 6.87 -2.63
N GLU A 48 11.67 8.11 -2.92
CA GLU A 48 12.12 8.59 -4.23
C GLU A 48 13.39 7.88 -4.75
N THR A 49 14.21 7.32 -3.86
CA THR A 49 15.42 6.58 -4.26
C THR A 49 15.16 5.09 -4.52
N SER A 50 13.93 4.61 -4.28
CA SER A 50 13.55 3.21 -4.46
C SER A 50 13.78 2.76 -5.90
N LEU A 51 14.17 1.49 -6.05
CA LEU A 51 14.34 0.89 -7.38
C LEU A 51 13.02 0.90 -8.17
N HIS A 52 11.86 0.88 -7.49
CA HIS A 52 10.57 1.04 -8.15
C HIS A 52 10.47 2.36 -8.91
N VAL A 53 10.93 3.47 -8.31
CA VAL A 53 10.94 4.81 -8.94
C VAL A 53 11.91 4.83 -10.11
N LYS A 54 13.12 4.29 -9.93
CA LYS A 54 14.13 4.15 -11.01
C LYS A 54 13.61 3.35 -12.21
N ASN A 55 12.73 2.39 -11.95
CA ASN A 55 12.05 1.56 -12.97
C ASN A 55 10.72 2.17 -13.48
N GLY A 56 10.51 3.48 -13.29
CA GLY A 56 9.40 4.22 -13.87
C GLY A 56 8.09 4.22 -13.07
N LYS A 57 8.08 3.70 -11.83
CA LYS A 57 6.96 3.88 -10.89
C LYS A 57 7.15 5.18 -10.10
N SER A 58 7.06 6.32 -10.78
CA SER A 58 7.36 7.65 -10.20
C SER A 58 6.24 8.27 -9.35
N VAL A 59 5.09 7.59 -9.24
CA VAL A 59 4.02 8.00 -8.33
C VAL A 59 4.15 7.20 -7.04
N ILE A 60 4.36 7.91 -5.93
CA ILE A 60 4.48 7.33 -4.59
C ILE A 60 3.19 7.62 -3.84
N VAL A 61 2.58 6.57 -3.31
CA VAL A 61 1.38 6.65 -2.47
C VAL A 61 1.75 6.29 -1.05
N SER A 62 1.68 7.27 -0.16
CA SER A 62 1.89 7.10 1.27
C SER A 62 0.58 6.66 1.90
N ILE A 63 0.55 5.49 2.53
CA ILE A 63 -0.62 4.91 3.17
C ILE A 63 -0.40 4.95 4.69
N GLN A 64 -1.24 5.67 5.42
CA GLN A 64 -1.21 5.65 6.88
C GLN A 64 -1.99 4.43 7.39
N VAL A 65 -1.30 3.54 8.09
CA VAL A 65 -1.91 2.34 8.68
C VAL A 65 -2.85 2.77 9.81
N CYS A 66 -4.08 2.28 9.78
CA CYS A 66 -5.09 2.56 10.80
C CYS A 66 -6.08 1.40 10.92
N ASP A 67 -6.88 1.43 11.98
CA ASP A 67 -7.90 0.41 12.26
C ASP A 67 -8.91 0.27 11.12
N ALA A 68 -9.29 1.36 10.44
CA ALA A 68 -10.24 1.31 9.32
C ALA A 68 -9.73 0.46 8.14
N ILE A 69 -8.41 0.44 7.90
CA ILE A 69 -7.80 -0.44 6.89
C ILE A 69 -7.76 -1.88 7.42
N ARG A 70 -7.36 -2.07 8.67
CA ARG A 70 -7.18 -3.40 9.28
C ARG A 70 -8.50 -4.14 9.45
N ASN A 71 -9.53 -3.43 9.92
CA ASN A 71 -10.83 -3.94 10.34
C ASN A 71 -11.95 -3.12 9.67
N PRO A 72 -12.09 -3.18 8.34
CA PRO A 72 -13.11 -2.42 7.62
C PRO A 72 -14.52 -2.82 8.07
N VAL A 73 -15.38 -1.82 8.24
CA VAL A 73 -16.78 -2.02 8.63
C VAL A 73 -17.67 -2.06 7.39
N ASN A 74 -18.70 -2.92 7.42
CA ASN A 74 -19.72 -2.92 6.37
C ASN A 74 -20.70 -1.75 6.56
N PRO A 75 -20.76 -0.77 5.64
CA PRO A 75 -21.68 0.36 5.78
C PRO A 75 -23.16 -0.05 5.74
N LYS A 76 -23.48 -1.23 5.18
CA LYS A 76 -24.86 -1.77 5.13
C LYS A 76 -25.24 -2.59 6.35
N GLN A 77 -24.27 -2.98 7.19
CA GLN A 77 -24.47 -3.72 8.43
C GLN A 77 -23.66 -3.01 9.51
N THR A 78 -24.26 -1.96 10.07
CA THR A 78 -23.67 -1.20 11.17
C THR A 78 -23.40 -2.16 12.34
N ASN A 79 -22.13 -2.32 12.71
CA ASN A 79 -21.59 -3.04 13.88
C ASN A 79 -21.15 -4.50 13.73
N THR A 80 -21.10 -5.07 12.52
CA THR A 80 -20.47 -6.39 12.35
C THR A 80 -19.18 -6.26 11.57
N MET A 81 -18.05 -6.44 12.25
CA MET A 81 -16.78 -6.72 11.57
C MET A 81 -16.94 -7.97 10.73
N VAL A 82 -16.74 -7.84 9.42
CA VAL A 82 -16.72 -9.00 8.54
C VAL A 82 -15.30 -9.54 8.58
N VAL A 83 -15.06 -10.63 9.32
CA VAL A 83 -13.72 -11.24 9.50
C VAL A 83 -13.03 -11.49 8.16
N GLU A 84 -13.78 -11.84 7.11
CA GLU A 84 -13.26 -12.05 5.76
C GLU A 84 -12.68 -10.79 5.08
N TRP A 85 -12.97 -9.60 5.61
CA TRP A 85 -12.49 -8.33 5.09
C TRP A 85 -11.32 -7.79 5.91
N LYS A 86 -10.92 -8.47 6.98
CA LYS A 86 -9.76 -8.09 7.77
C LYS A 86 -8.52 -8.05 6.87
N GLN A 87 -7.74 -6.99 7.00
CA GLN A 87 -6.44 -6.87 6.34
C GLN A 87 -5.33 -7.19 7.35
N GLU A 88 -4.40 -8.04 6.93
CA GLU A 88 -3.19 -8.32 7.68
C GLU A 88 -2.06 -7.42 7.14
N ILE A 89 -1.43 -6.63 8.00
CA ILE A 89 -0.42 -5.64 7.59
C ILE A 89 0.89 -6.03 8.27
N VAL A 90 1.82 -6.56 7.47
CA VAL A 90 3.04 -7.19 7.98
C VAL A 90 4.29 -6.64 7.31
N HIS A 91 5.34 -6.53 8.11
CA HIS A 91 6.71 -6.40 7.65
C HIS A 91 7.20 -7.77 7.20
N ASP A 92 7.61 -7.86 5.94
CA ASP A 92 7.97 -9.10 5.26
C ASP A 92 9.21 -8.85 4.37
N PRO A 93 10.38 -8.62 4.98
CA PRO A 93 11.59 -8.27 4.24
C PRO A 93 11.94 -9.37 3.24
N LEU A 94 12.36 -8.96 2.04
CA LEU A 94 12.76 -9.87 0.97
C LEU A 94 14.27 -10.06 0.98
N VAL A 95 14.69 -11.31 1.05
CA VAL A 95 16.10 -11.70 0.88
C VAL A 95 16.49 -11.65 -0.59
N GLU A 96 17.80 -11.59 -0.86
CA GLU A 96 18.35 -11.58 -2.22
C GLU A 96 17.86 -12.78 -3.04
N ASP A 97 17.31 -12.49 -4.21
CA ASP A 97 16.87 -13.42 -5.24
C ASP A 97 17.48 -12.97 -6.59
N PRO A 98 18.38 -13.75 -7.20
CA PRO A 98 19.05 -13.40 -8.45
C PRO A 98 18.10 -13.09 -9.62
N ASP A 99 16.89 -13.64 -9.61
CA ASP A 99 15.91 -13.47 -10.68
C ASP A 99 14.96 -12.27 -10.44
N ASN A 100 15.07 -11.62 -9.27
CA ASN A 100 14.20 -10.51 -8.90
C ASN A 100 15.01 -9.25 -8.53
N PRO A 101 15.04 -8.22 -9.39
CA PRO A 101 15.84 -7.01 -9.14
C PRO A 101 15.34 -6.20 -7.95
N PHE A 102 14.12 -6.44 -7.47
CA PHE A 102 13.55 -5.76 -6.29
C PHE A 102 13.97 -6.41 -4.97
N THR A 103 14.95 -7.31 -5.00
CA THR A 103 15.52 -7.95 -3.84
C THR A 103 17.05 -7.73 -3.79
N PRO A 104 17.67 -7.67 -2.60
CA PRO A 104 17.02 -7.65 -1.29
C PRO A 104 16.23 -6.36 -1.05
N ASN A 105 15.18 -6.44 -0.23
CA ASN A 105 14.39 -5.29 0.20
C ASN A 105 13.95 -5.46 1.66
N GLU A 106 14.73 -4.88 2.57
CA GLU A 106 14.45 -4.90 4.01
C GLU A 106 13.20 -4.11 4.38
N ALA A 107 12.81 -3.11 3.58
CA ALA A 107 11.61 -2.33 3.84
C ALA A 107 10.32 -3.04 3.38
N HIS A 108 10.44 -4.12 2.60
CA HIS A 108 9.28 -4.77 2.00
C HIS A 108 8.24 -5.17 3.06
N SER A 109 6.99 -4.87 2.73
CA SER A 109 5.83 -5.06 3.58
C SER A 109 4.61 -5.42 2.73
N LEU A 110 3.64 -6.07 3.36
CA LEU A 110 2.44 -6.55 2.69
C LEU A 110 1.18 -6.09 3.42
N ILE A 111 0.21 -5.59 2.65
CA ILE A 111 -1.20 -5.49 3.06
C ILE A 111 -1.95 -6.66 2.44
N LYS A 112 -2.14 -7.73 3.21
CA LYS A 112 -2.81 -8.97 2.77
C LYS A 112 -4.30 -8.92 3.08
N GLY A 113 -5.10 -9.52 2.21
CA GLY A 113 -6.54 -9.66 2.41
C GLY A 113 -7.35 -9.26 1.18
N LYS A 114 -8.64 -9.60 1.18
CA LYS A 114 -9.52 -9.31 0.04
C LYS A 114 -9.83 -7.81 -0.01
N LYS A 115 -9.51 -7.17 -1.14
CA LYS A 115 -9.68 -5.73 -1.36
C LYS A 115 -11.11 -5.40 -1.80
N LYS A 116 -12.04 -5.48 -0.85
CA LYS A 116 -13.45 -5.08 -1.05
C LYS A 116 -13.59 -3.56 -1.10
N ALA A 117 -14.72 -3.07 -1.58
CA ALA A 117 -15.00 -1.62 -1.69
C ALA A 117 -14.65 -0.86 -0.41
N ALA A 118 -15.13 -1.30 0.76
CA ALA A 118 -14.82 -0.67 2.05
C ALA A 118 -13.30 -0.63 2.38
N VAL A 119 -12.54 -1.68 2.00
CA VAL A 119 -11.08 -1.70 2.16
C VAL A 119 -10.42 -0.70 1.20
N LEU A 120 -10.86 -0.67 -0.05
CA LEU A 120 -10.33 0.23 -1.07
C LEU A 120 -10.59 1.70 -0.72
N ASP A 121 -11.79 1.99 -0.21
CA ASP A 121 -12.16 3.32 0.27
C ASP A 121 -11.31 3.70 1.49
N ALA A 122 -11.18 2.83 2.50
CA ALA A 122 -10.32 3.07 3.66
C ALA A 122 -8.85 3.30 3.26
N LEU A 123 -8.32 2.50 2.32
CA LEU A 123 -6.96 2.70 1.79
C LEU A 123 -6.84 4.06 1.12
N ARG A 124 -7.77 4.45 0.23
CA ARG A 124 -7.74 5.74 -0.45
C ARG A 124 -7.83 6.92 0.51
N GLU A 125 -8.76 6.88 1.45
CA GLU A 125 -9.00 7.97 2.42
C GLU A 125 -7.82 8.19 3.36
N ASN A 126 -7.04 7.13 3.65
CA ASN A 126 -5.85 7.19 4.48
C ASN A 126 -4.56 7.23 3.65
N SER A 127 -4.64 7.68 2.39
CA SER A 127 -3.50 7.76 1.49
C SER A 127 -3.26 9.17 0.95
N THR A 128 -1.99 9.52 0.76
CA THR A 128 -1.56 10.75 0.08
C THR A 128 -0.64 10.43 -1.10
N VAL A 129 -0.75 11.22 -2.18
CA VAL A 129 0.08 11.06 -3.37
C VAL A 129 1.23 12.03 -3.33
N HIS A 130 2.42 11.53 -3.66
CA HIS A 130 3.62 12.30 -3.92
C HIS A 130 4.11 11.90 -5.31
N SER A 131 4.09 12.85 -6.25
CA SER A 131 4.67 12.64 -7.57
C SER A 131 6.13 13.07 -7.53
N VAL A 132 7.04 12.19 -7.92
CA VAL A 132 8.41 12.57 -8.20
C VAL A 132 8.42 13.14 -9.62
N VAL A 133 8.55 14.46 -9.74
CA VAL A 133 8.78 15.09 -11.04
C VAL A 133 10.15 14.61 -11.51
N ALA A 134 10.18 13.92 -12.65
CA ALA A 134 11.42 13.56 -13.33
C ALA A 134 12.07 14.80 -13.94
#